data_AF-A0AAP7DJY5-F1
#
_entry.id   AF-A0AAP7DJY5-F1
#
_cell.length_a   1.000
_cell.length_b   1.000
_cell.length_c   1.000
_cell.angle_alpha   90.00
_cell.angle_beta   90.00
_cell.angle_gamma   90.00
#
_symmetry.space_group_name_H-M   'P 1'
#
loop_
_entity.id
_entity.type
_entity.pdbx_description
1 polymer ?
#
loop_
_entity_poly.entity_id
_entity_poly.type
_entity_poly.pdbx_seq_one_letter_code
_entity_poly.pdbx_strand_id
1 'polypeptide(L)'
;MAMSVATVTKGIDRSEWLKLRKRGIGGSDASAVAGLNRYKSPVSVFMEKTGRYEPEEPGEPAYWGNQLEDLVAREFANRTGMRVQRSHKMYRHPRYSFMLGNVDRLIFDKERGRGILECKTASAYKLDEWENDRVPDEYAIQLQHYMAVLGLDYGYFAVLIGGNRFEYRFVERNQSIIDSLIKLESQFWNEHVLKGIAPPIDGSQASTDLMNSLYPHSKPASEIELTSEQWELIKALKAAKEEASSADERVKTLENQLKSIIQDNEVALFKGEPVLTWKSSERTRLDTKRLKHHLPDIYEEYTVTTSSRRFLVK
;
A
#
# COMPACT_ATOMS: atom_id res chain seq x y z
N MET A 1 11.38 23.56 -17.96
CA MET A 1 10.57 23.20 -19.16
C MET A 1 9.10 23.38 -18.83
N ALA A 2 8.25 23.70 -19.81
CA ALA A 2 6.80 23.77 -19.57
C ALA A 2 6.23 22.37 -19.26
N MET A 3 5.33 22.26 -18.27
CA MET A 3 4.66 21.01 -17.93
C MET A 3 3.82 20.53 -19.12
N SER A 4 4.01 19.27 -19.54
CA SER A 4 3.24 18.67 -20.63
C SER A 4 1.92 18.12 -20.09
N VAL A 5 0.81 18.73 -20.52
CA VAL A 5 -0.54 18.34 -20.13
C VAL A 5 -1.04 17.27 -21.08
N ALA A 6 -1.31 16.08 -20.55
CA ALA A 6 -1.89 14.97 -21.29
C ALA A 6 -3.39 15.16 -21.54
N THR A 7 -4.11 15.64 -20.52
CA THR A 7 -5.54 15.98 -20.61
C THR A 7 -5.97 16.89 -19.45
N VAL A 8 -7.07 17.61 -19.62
CA VAL A 8 -7.78 18.30 -18.54
C VAL A 8 -8.74 17.30 -17.91
N THR A 9 -8.69 17.11 -16.60
CA THR A 9 -9.52 16.12 -15.89
C THR A 9 -10.79 16.72 -15.28
N LYS A 10 -10.96 18.04 -15.34
CA LYS A 10 -12.17 18.71 -14.85
C LYS A 10 -13.38 18.27 -15.67
N GLY A 11 -14.37 17.66 -15.02
CA GLY A 11 -15.63 17.26 -15.66
C GLY A 11 -15.56 15.95 -16.45
N ILE A 12 -14.42 15.25 -16.44
CA ILE A 12 -14.30 13.91 -17.00
C ILE A 12 -14.96 12.90 -16.05
N ASP A 13 -15.72 11.96 -16.61
CA ASP A 13 -16.35 10.90 -15.81
C ASP A 13 -15.32 9.89 -15.28
N ARG A 14 -15.67 9.15 -14.21
CA ARG A 14 -14.76 8.19 -13.56
C ARG A 14 -14.26 7.10 -14.52
N SER A 15 -15.11 6.57 -15.39
CA SER A 15 -14.77 5.54 -16.36
C SER A 15 -13.79 6.04 -17.43
N GLU A 16 -13.98 7.28 -17.92
CA GLU A 16 -13.04 7.91 -18.85
C GLU A 16 -11.70 8.21 -18.17
N TRP A 17 -11.73 8.69 -16.92
CA TRP A 17 -10.53 8.88 -16.12
C TRP A 17 -9.75 7.56 -15.92
N LEU A 18 -10.45 6.46 -15.63
CA LEU A 18 -9.85 5.13 -15.50
C LEU A 18 -9.21 4.68 -16.82
N LYS A 19 -9.88 4.88 -17.96
CA LYS A 19 -9.33 4.59 -19.30
C LYS A 19 -8.05 5.38 -19.57
N LEU A 20 -8.03 6.67 -19.24
CA LEU A 20 -6.84 7.51 -19.39
C LEU A 20 -5.67 7.02 -18.52
N ARG A 21 -5.94 6.61 -17.29
CA ARG A 21 -4.93 6.04 -16.40
C ARG A 21 -4.36 4.72 -16.86
N LYS A 22 -5.07 3.94 -17.67
CA LYS A 22 -4.53 2.70 -18.27
C LYS A 22 -3.42 2.99 -19.28
N ARG A 23 -3.29 4.24 -19.78
CA ARG A 23 -2.30 4.63 -20.81
C ARG A 23 -0.88 4.88 -20.28
N GLY A 24 -0.66 4.72 -18.98
CA GLY A 24 0.66 4.91 -18.36
C GLY A 24 0.66 4.57 -16.87
N ILE A 25 1.83 4.71 -16.27
CA ILE A 25 2.13 4.52 -14.85
C ILE A 25 1.93 5.86 -14.15
N GLY A 26 1.04 5.90 -13.15
CA GLY A 26 0.90 7.05 -12.26
C GLY A 26 1.77 6.92 -11.00
N GLY A 27 1.86 7.97 -10.19
CA GLY A 27 2.70 7.94 -8.98
C GLY A 27 2.36 6.82 -7.98
N SER A 28 1.09 6.46 -7.81
CA SER A 28 0.69 5.31 -6.99
C SER A 28 1.08 3.96 -7.60
N ASP A 29 1.14 3.89 -8.94
CA ASP A 29 1.60 2.71 -9.66
C ASP A 29 3.12 2.60 -9.61
N ALA A 30 3.84 3.72 -9.61
CA ALA A 30 5.29 3.77 -9.51
C ALA A 30 5.81 3.11 -8.23
N SER A 31 5.21 3.41 -7.07
CA SER A 31 5.58 2.76 -5.81
C SER A 31 5.26 1.27 -5.80
N ALA A 32 4.18 0.85 -6.47
CA ALA A 32 3.83 -0.56 -6.62
C ALA A 32 4.82 -1.31 -7.53
N VAL A 33 5.19 -0.71 -8.68
CA VAL A 33 6.20 -1.24 -9.60
C VAL A 33 7.58 -1.32 -8.92
N ALA A 34 7.89 -0.40 -8.02
CA ALA A 34 9.10 -0.45 -7.20
C ALA A 34 9.05 -1.48 -6.05
N GLY A 35 7.92 -2.16 -5.82
CA GLY A 35 7.75 -3.13 -4.74
C GLY A 35 7.62 -2.53 -3.33
N LEU A 36 7.33 -1.24 -3.24
CA LEU A 36 7.29 -0.48 -1.98
C LEU A 36 5.87 -0.11 -1.54
N ASN A 37 4.84 -0.57 -2.25
CA ASN A 37 3.44 -0.21 -1.97
C ASN A 37 2.71 -1.32 -1.20
N ARG A 38 2.16 -0.96 -0.03
CA ARG A 38 1.44 -1.89 0.86
C ARG A 38 0.07 -2.34 0.33
N TYR A 39 -0.52 -1.60 -0.58
CA TYR A 39 -1.88 -1.85 -1.10
C TYR A 39 -1.88 -2.41 -2.52
N LYS A 40 -0.75 -2.35 -3.24
CA LYS A 40 -0.69 -2.64 -4.66
C LYS A 40 0.63 -3.29 -5.05
N SER A 41 0.56 -4.38 -5.82
CA SER A 41 1.70 -5.14 -6.31
C SER A 41 2.00 -4.83 -7.78
N PRO A 42 3.21 -5.15 -8.30
CA PRO A 42 3.51 -5.02 -9.73
C PRO A 42 2.51 -5.77 -10.62
N VAL A 43 2.08 -6.96 -10.19
CA VAL A 43 1.11 -7.75 -10.95
C VAL A 43 -0.28 -7.12 -10.97
N SER A 44 -0.75 -6.49 -9.89
CA SER A 44 -2.05 -5.80 -9.93
C SER A 44 -2.00 -4.58 -10.85
N VAL A 45 -0.89 -3.82 -10.85
CA VAL A 45 -0.66 -2.76 -11.85
C VAL A 45 -0.74 -3.34 -13.26
N PHE A 46 -0.05 -4.44 -13.54
CA PHE A 46 -0.07 -5.07 -14.87
C PHE A 46 -1.49 -5.47 -15.30
N MET A 47 -2.25 -6.12 -14.41
CA MET A 47 -3.62 -6.56 -14.70
C MET A 47 -4.53 -5.36 -15.00
N GLU A 48 -4.40 -4.26 -14.26
CA GLU A 48 -5.14 -3.03 -14.51
C GLU A 48 -4.78 -2.37 -15.85
N LYS A 49 -3.47 -2.20 -16.14
CA LYS A 49 -3.00 -1.54 -17.37
C LYS A 49 -3.36 -2.32 -18.62
N THR A 50 -3.45 -3.64 -18.51
CA THR A 50 -3.83 -4.53 -19.61
C THR A 50 -5.32 -4.86 -19.67
N GLY A 51 -6.13 -4.31 -18.76
CA GLY A 51 -7.57 -4.50 -18.75
C GLY A 51 -8.04 -5.91 -18.37
N ARG A 52 -7.16 -6.71 -17.75
CA ARG A 52 -7.46 -8.08 -17.27
C ARG A 52 -8.12 -8.10 -15.90
N TYR A 53 -8.08 -6.96 -15.20
CA TYR A 53 -8.69 -6.76 -13.90
C TYR A 53 -9.21 -5.32 -13.83
N GLU A 54 -10.43 -5.15 -13.35
CA GLU A 54 -10.95 -3.85 -12.95
C GLU A 54 -10.84 -3.73 -11.44
N PRO A 55 -10.20 -2.66 -10.93
CA PRO A 55 -10.07 -2.48 -9.49
C PRO A 55 -11.45 -2.28 -8.87
N GLU A 56 -11.63 -2.83 -7.67
CA GLU A 56 -12.83 -2.67 -6.86
C GLU A 56 -13.18 -1.19 -6.64
N GLU A 57 -14.43 -0.94 -6.28
CA GLU A 57 -14.85 0.41 -5.93
C GLU A 57 -14.03 0.94 -4.74
N PRO A 58 -13.64 2.23 -4.77
CA PRO A 58 -12.88 2.83 -3.68
C PRO A 58 -13.69 2.75 -2.38
N GLY A 59 -13.13 2.10 -1.37
CA GLY A 59 -13.76 2.02 -0.04
C GLY A 59 -13.86 3.38 0.66
N GLU A 60 -14.49 3.40 1.83
CA GLU A 60 -14.70 4.61 2.62
C GLU A 60 -13.44 5.47 2.86
N PRO A 61 -12.23 4.91 3.11
CA PRO A 61 -11.04 5.74 3.28
C PRO A 61 -10.69 6.56 2.04
N ALA A 62 -10.86 6.00 0.85
CA ALA A 62 -10.61 6.70 -0.41
C ALA A 62 -11.70 7.74 -0.70
N TYR A 63 -12.96 7.43 -0.38
CA TYR A 63 -14.06 8.40 -0.46
C TYR A 63 -13.78 9.63 0.42
N TRP A 64 -13.50 9.43 1.71
CA TRP A 64 -13.24 10.52 2.64
C TRP A 64 -11.95 11.27 2.34
N GLY A 65 -10.91 10.58 1.83
CA GLY A 65 -9.71 11.23 1.33
C GLY A 65 -10.01 12.28 0.26
N ASN A 66 -10.84 11.94 -0.73
CA ASN A 66 -11.25 12.87 -1.79
C ASN A 66 -12.07 14.04 -1.26
N GLN A 67 -13.01 13.79 -0.33
CA GLN A 67 -13.87 14.84 0.23
C GLN A 67 -13.08 15.83 1.10
N LEU A 68 -12.10 15.34 1.86
CA LEU A 68 -11.31 16.15 2.78
C LEU A 68 -10.10 16.83 2.12
N GLU A 69 -9.74 16.44 0.90
CA GLU A 69 -8.59 16.95 0.14
C GLU A 69 -8.57 18.50 0.09
N ASP A 70 -9.72 19.14 -0.14
CA ASP A 70 -9.81 20.60 -0.18
C ASP A 70 -9.59 21.26 1.18
N LEU A 71 -10.09 20.65 2.25
CA LEU A 71 -9.88 21.11 3.62
C LEU A 71 -8.41 21.02 4.00
N VAL A 72 -7.77 19.88 3.73
CA VAL A 72 -6.34 19.66 3.99
C VAL A 72 -5.49 20.66 3.21
N ALA A 73 -5.80 20.89 1.94
CA ALA A 73 -5.10 21.86 1.10
C ALA A 73 -5.24 23.30 1.62
N ARG A 74 -6.43 23.69 2.09
CA ARG A 74 -6.67 25.03 2.67
C ARG A 74 -5.93 25.21 3.98
N GLU A 75 -5.90 24.20 4.84
CA GLU A 75 -5.16 24.26 6.10
C GLU A 75 -3.65 24.36 5.85
N PHE A 76 -3.12 23.63 4.85
CA PHE A 76 -1.74 23.80 4.40
C PHE A 76 -1.45 25.25 3.97
N ALA A 77 -2.31 25.84 3.15
CA ALA A 77 -2.17 27.23 2.70
C ALA A 77 -2.18 28.22 3.89
N ASN A 78 -3.07 27.99 4.86
CA ASN A 78 -3.21 28.83 6.04
C ASN A 78 -1.94 28.81 6.92
N ARG A 79 -1.36 27.63 7.16
CA ARG A 79 -0.16 27.51 8.01
C ARG A 79 1.13 27.98 7.33
N THR A 80 1.24 27.79 6.02
CA THR A 80 2.48 28.08 5.28
C THR A 80 2.47 29.45 4.61
N GLY A 81 1.30 30.03 4.37
CA GLY A 81 1.13 31.22 3.53
C GLY A 81 1.37 30.98 2.04
N MET A 82 1.63 29.74 1.60
CA MET A 82 1.85 29.40 0.20
C MET A 82 0.54 29.47 -0.60
N ARG A 83 0.63 29.90 -1.85
CA ARG A 83 -0.53 29.86 -2.76
C ARG A 83 -0.74 28.42 -3.22
N VAL A 84 -1.95 27.91 -3.03
CA VAL A 84 -2.34 26.56 -3.44
C VAL A 84 -3.36 26.62 -4.57
N GLN A 85 -3.14 25.82 -5.63
CA GLN A 85 -4.00 25.78 -6.80
C GLN A 85 -4.37 24.34 -7.16
N ARG A 86 -5.65 24.09 -7.46
CA ARG A 86 -6.09 22.82 -8.03
C ARG A 86 -5.46 22.58 -9.41
N SER A 87 -4.92 21.38 -9.60
CA SER A 87 -4.34 20.98 -10.88
C SER A 87 -5.42 20.75 -11.94
N HIS A 88 -6.39 19.87 -11.64
CA HIS A 88 -7.42 19.39 -12.58
C HIS A 88 -6.87 18.95 -13.94
N LYS A 89 -5.65 18.43 -13.95
CA LYS A 89 -4.94 18.00 -15.15
C LYS A 89 -4.26 16.66 -14.88
N MET A 90 -4.17 15.88 -15.95
CA MET A 90 -3.23 14.77 -16.04
C MET A 90 -2.03 15.27 -16.83
N TYR A 91 -0.85 15.15 -16.24
CA TYR A 91 0.44 15.47 -16.87
C TYR A 91 1.04 14.21 -17.48
N ARG A 92 1.94 14.40 -18.44
CA ARG A 92 2.74 13.32 -19.01
C ARG A 92 4.18 13.76 -19.05
N HIS A 93 5.10 12.83 -18.75
CA HIS A 93 6.51 13.17 -18.81
C HIS A 93 6.88 13.49 -20.28
N PRO A 94 7.63 14.57 -20.55
CA PRO A 94 7.92 15.01 -21.93
C PRO A 94 8.72 14.00 -22.76
N ARG A 95 9.63 13.24 -22.12
CA ARG A 95 10.43 12.17 -22.75
C ARG A 95 9.87 10.75 -22.62
N TYR A 96 9.29 10.40 -21.47
CA TYR A 96 8.81 9.05 -21.16
C TYR A 96 7.28 9.01 -21.20
N SER A 97 6.71 8.69 -22.36
CA SER A 97 5.27 8.79 -22.61
C SER A 97 4.41 7.89 -21.71
N PHE A 98 5.00 6.84 -21.13
CA PHE A 98 4.36 5.94 -20.17
C PHE A 98 4.23 6.53 -18.77
N MET A 99 4.91 7.63 -18.41
CA MET A 99 4.80 8.22 -17.07
C MET A 99 3.72 9.31 -17.05
N LEU A 100 2.77 9.20 -16.12
CA LEU A 100 1.62 10.09 -15.96
C LEU A 100 1.57 10.71 -14.56
N GLY A 101 1.21 11.99 -14.49
CA GLY A 101 1.13 12.73 -13.24
C GLY A 101 -0.27 13.23 -12.96
N ASN A 102 -0.85 12.85 -11.82
CA ASN A 102 -2.12 13.39 -11.33
C ASN A 102 -1.90 13.90 -9.92
N VAL A 103 -1.34 15.10 -9.80
CA VAL A 103 -1.10 15.75 -8.49
C VAL A 103 -2.38 16.37 -7.97
N ASP A 104 -2.57 16.37 -6.65
CA ASP A 104 -3.74 17.00 -6.03
C ASP A 104 -3.70 18.52 -6.25
N ARG A 105 -2.57 19.14 -5.92
CA ARG A 105 -2.39 20.59 -5.97
C ARG A 105 -1.01 20.96 -6.52
N LEU A 106 -0.98 22.11 -7.19
CA LEU A 106 0.25 22.87 -7.40
C LEU A 106 0.34 23.95 -6.34
N ILE A 107 1.55 24.19 -5.85
CA ILE A 107 1.83 25.24 -4.88
C ILE A 107 2.81 26.25 -5.45
N PHE A 108 2.78 27.47 -4.92
CA PHE A 108 3.74 28.51 -5.24
C PHE A 108 4.28 29.11 -3.96
N ASP A 109 5.57 28.87 -3.75
CA ASP A 109 6.39 29.51 -2.75
C ASP A 109 7.11 30.71 -3.37
N LYS A 110 7.29 31.78 -2.59
CA LYS A 110 7.90 33.03 -3.09
C LYS A 110 9.38 32.86 -3.41
N GLU A 111 10.09 31.98 -2.70
CA GLU A 111 11.53 31.77 -2.83
C GLU A 111 11.85 30.61 -3.77
N ARG A 112 11.13 29.49 -3.62
CA ARG A 112 11.36 28.24 -4.37
C ARG A 112 10.54 28.13 -5.65
N GLY A 113 9.59 29.03 -5.87
CA GLY A 113 8.71 28.99 -7.03
C GLY A 113 7.68 27.86 -6.95
N ARG A 114 7.44 27.16 -8.06
CA ARG A 114 6.35 26.17 -8.16
C ARG A 114 6.75 24.82 -7.57
N GLY A 115 5.87 24.22 -6.77
CA GLY A 115 6.02 22.88 -6.21
C GLY A 115 4.74 22.05 -6.31
N ILE A 116 4.79 20.84 -5.75
CA ILE A 116 3.66 19.90 -5.68
C ILE A 116 3.14 19.83 -4.24
N LEU A 117 1.83 19.69 -4.07
CA LEU A 117 1.24 19.34 -2.78
C LEU A 117 0.33 18.11 -2.95
N GLU A 118 0.63 17.07 -2.18
CA GLU A 118 -0.17 15.87 -2.01
C GLU A 118 -0.90 15.93 -0.67
N CYS A 119 -2.22 15.78 -0.69
CA CYS A 119 -3.07 15.83 0.49
C CYS A 119 -3.46 14.40 0.89
N LYS A 120 -3.18 14.03 2.14
CA LYS A 120 -3.48 12.69 2.66
C LYS A 120 -4.38 12.80 3.89
N THR A 121 -5.16 11.76 4.12
CA THR A 121 -5.87 11.52 5.37
C THR A 121 -5.40 10.19 5.93
N ALA A 122 -5.10 10.14 7.23
CA ALA A 122 -4.60 8.93 7.88
C ALA A 122 -5.40 8.62 9.15
N SER A 123 -5.51 7.34 9.46
CA SER A 123 -6.08 6.89 10.74
C SER A 123 -5.17 7.28 11.90
N ALA A 124 -5.73 7.53 13.08
CA ALA A 124 -4.97 7.79 14.30
C ALA A 124 -4.02 6.63 14.66
N TYR A 125 -4.31 5.40 14.23
CA TYR A 125 -3.46 4.23 14.44
C TYR A 125 -2.19 4.21 13.58
N LYS A 126 -2.02 5.14 12.64
CA LYS A 126 -0.85 5.25 11.77
C LYS A 126 0.02 6.45 12.10
N LEU A 127 -0.10 6.96 13.33
CA LEU A 127 0.58 8.17 13.74
C LEU A 127 2.10 7.98 13.75
N ASP A 128 2.54 6.79 14.15
CA ASP A 128 3.92 6.32 14.14
C ASP A 128 4.59 6.37 12.76
N GLU A 129 3.83 6.12 11.68
CA GLU A 129 4.33 6.23 10.30
C GLU A 129 4.78 7.66 9.92
N TRP A 130 4.28 8.67 10.64
CA TRP A 130 4.54 10.09 10.40
C TRP A 130 5.40 10.74 11.49
N GLU A 131 5.77 10.00 12.54
CA GLU A 131 6.65 10.48 13.59
C GLU A 131 8.08 10.71 13.10
N ASN A 132 8.83 11.55 13.80
CA ASN A 132 10.25 11.82 13.54
C ASN A 132 10.52 12.27 12.09
N ASP A 133 9.66 13.15 11.57
CA ASP A 133 9.75 13.70 10.22
C ASP A 133 9.73 12.69 9.07
N ARG A 134 9.28 11.45 9.35
CA ARG A 134 9.17 10.41 8.33
C ARG A 134 8.00 10.63 7.39
N VAL A 135 8.15 10.08 6.19
CA VAL A 135 7.11 9.93 5.18
C VAL A 135 7.14 8.48 4.74
N PRO A 136 6.00 7.77 4.69
CA PRO A 136 5.95 6.42 4.15
C PRO A 136 6.59 6.31 2.76
N ASP A 137 7.39 5.27 2.54
CA ASP A 137 8.19 5.10 1.32
C ASP A 137 7.32 5.14 0.05
N GLU A 138 6.12 4.53 0.08
CA GLU A 138 5.24 4.53 -1.08
C GLU A 138 4.77 5.93 -1.47
N TYR A 139 4.62 6.82 -0.50
CA TYR A 139 4.26 8.22 -0.73
C TYR A 139 5.48 8.99 -1.21
N ALA A 140 6.63 8.82 -0.57
CA ALA A 140 7.87 9.45 -1.03
C ALA A 140 8.15 9.12 -2.52
N ILE A 141 8.05 7.86 -2.91
CA ILE A 141 8.20 7.41 -4.30
C ILE A 141 7.13 8.03 -5.22
N GLN A 142 5.85 8.08 -4.79
CA GLN A 142 4.78 8.73 -5.55
C GLN A 142 5.14 10.19 -5.88
N LEU A 143 5.66 10.94 -4.90
CA LEU A 143 5.99 12.35 -5.09
C LEU A 143 7.25 12.55 -5.94
N GLN A 144 8.28 11.70 -5.78
CA GLN A 144 9.45 11.70 -6.67
C GLN A 144 9.05 11.43 -8.13
N HIS A 145 8.14 10.47 -8.36
CA HIS A 145 7.59 10.21 -9.69
C HIS A 145 6.89 11.46 -10.26
N TYR A 146 6.05 12.15 -9.48
CA TYR A 146 5.40 13.38 -9.95
C TYR A 146 6.40 14.52 -10.21
N MET A 147 7.41 14.69 -9.37
CA MET A 147 8.50 15.64 -9.63
C MET A 147 9.22 15.32 -10.94
N ALA A 148 9.44 14.04 -11.27
CA ALA A 148 9.99 13.62 -12.55
C ALA A 148 9.07 14.01 -13.72
N VAL A 149 7.77 13.70 -13.63
CA VAL A 149 6.78 13.99 -14.68
C VAL A 149 6.63 15.49 -14.94
N LEU A 150 6.54 16.30 -13.88
CA LEU A 150 6.27 17.73 -13.98
C LEU A 150 7.56 18.56 -14.15
N GLY A 151 8.73 17.98 -13.88
CA GLY A 151 10.01 18.70 -13.90
C GLY A 151 10.11 19.74 -12.77
N LEU A 152 9.67 19.38 -11.57
CA LEU A 152 9.69 20.22 -10.37
C LEU A 152 10.70 19.69 -9.35
N ASP A 153 11.20 20.58 -8.49
CA ASP A 153 12.33 20.32 -7.59
C ASP A 153 11.93 20.00 -6.14
N TYR A 154 10.65 20.21 -5.80
CA TYR A 154 10.17 19.92 -4.46
C TYR A 154 8.66 19.69 -4.41
N GLY A 155 8.21 19.16 -3.28
CA GLY A 155 6.81 19.08 -2.94
C GLY A 155 6.59 18.90 -1.45
N TYR A 156 5.32 18.88 -1.07
CA TYR A 156 4.90 18.66 0.30
C TYR A 156 3.85 17.55 0.37
N PHE A 157 3.86 16.83 1.47
CA PHE A 157 2.69 16.12 1.96
C PHE A 157 2.01 16.98 3.00
N ALA A 158 0.70 17.19 2.88
CA ALA A 158 -0.14 17.66 3.97
C ALA A 158 -1.03 16.50 4.41
N VAL A 159 -1.02 16.18 5.70
CA VAL A 159 -1.75 15.04 6.25
C VAL A 159 -2.65 15.45 7.41
N LEU A 160 -3.91 15.01 7.37
CA LEU A 160 -4.82 15.06 8.51
C LEU A 160 -4.93 13.67 9.13
N ILE A 161 -4.31 13.51 10.30
CA ILE A 161 -4.22 12.26 11.06
C ILE A 161 -5.34 12.24 12.11
N GLY A 162 -6.09 11.15 12.17
CA GLY A 162 -7.16 10.97 13.16
C GLY A 162 -8.31 11.98 13.07
N GLY A 163 -8.37 12.76 11.99
CA GLY A 163 -9.37 13.82 11.79
C GLY A 163 -9.13 15.11 12.57
N ASN A 164 -8.09 15.19 13.42
CA ASN A 164 -7.87 16.33 14.30
C ASN A 164 -6.39 16.76 14.43
N ARG A 165 -5.43 16.01 13.89
CA ARG A 165 -4.01 16.34 13.93
C ARG A 165 -3.49 16.61 12.51
N PHE A 166 -3.23 17.87 12.21
CA PHE A 166 -2.70 18.29 10.92
C PHE A 166 -1.17 18.44 10.97
N GLU A 167 -0.50 17.84 9.99
CA GLU A 167 0.93 17.95 9.80
C GLU A 167 1.29 18.12 8.32
N TYR A 168 2.48 18.65 8.05
CA TYR A 168 3.02 18.65 6.70
C TYR A 168 4.51 18.31 6.69
N ARG A 169 4.98 17.76 5.57
CA ARG A 169 6.36 17.30 5.37
C ARG A 169 6.87 17.82 4.04
N PHE A 170 8.05 18.44 4.07
CA PHE A 170 8.77 18.83 2.87
C PHE A 170 9.51 17.63 2.30
N VAL A 171 9.50 17.50 0.97
CA VAL A 171 10.28 16.50 0.25
C VAL A 171 10.99 17.20 -0.89
N GLU A 172 12.31 17.02 -0.95
CA GLU A 172 13.14 17.52 -2.03
C GLU A 172 13.26 16.47 -3.14
N ARG A 173 13.40 16.94 -4.38
CA ARG A 173 13.70 16.09 -5.52
C ARG A 173 15.01 15.34 -5.31
N ASN A 174 14.95 14.02 -5.42
CA ASN A 174 16.14 13.17 -5.42
C ASN A 174 16.32 12.55 -6.81
N GLN A 175 17.29 13.07 -7.57
CA GLN A 175 17.51 12.64 -8.95
C GLN A 175 17.95 11.17 -9.05
N SER A 176 18.70 10.65 -8.08
CA SER A 176 19.13 9.23 -8.08
C SER A 176 17.95 8.28 -7.91
N ILE A 177 17.00 8.61 -7.03
CA ILE A 177 15.75 7.87 -6.88
C ILE A 177 14.94 7.95 -8.17
N ILE A 178 14.80 9.15 -8.74
CA ILE A 178 14.04 9.37 -9.97
C ILE A 178 14.62 8.58 -11.16
N ASP A 179 15.95 8.56 -11.32
CA ASP A 179 16.60 7.80 -12.39
C ASP A 179 16.36 6.30 -12.24
N SER A 180 16.40 5.80 -11.01
CA SER A 180 16.08 4.41 -10.69
C SER A 180 14.62 4.08 -10.98
N LEU A 181 13.70 4.97 -10.60
CA LEU A 181 12.26 4.83 -10.88
C LEU A 181 11.98 4.80 -12.38
N ILE A 182 12.54 5.74 -13.15
CA ILE A 182 12.37 5.78 -14.61
C ILE A 182 12.84 4.46 -15.24
N LYS A 183 13.97 3.91 -14.78
CA LYS A 183 14.49 2.64 -15.28
C LYS A 183 13.54 1.47 -14.96
N LEU A 184 13.10 1.35 -13.70
CA LEU A 184 12.19 0.30 -13.26
C LEU A 184 10.84 0.37 -13.97
N GLU A 185 10.25 1.57 -14.03
CA GLU A 185 8.98 1.81 -14.71
C GLU A 185 9.07 1.57 -16.22
N SER A 186 10.18 1.98 -16.85
CA SER A 186 10.43 1.72 -18.27
C SER A 186 10.53 0.22 -18.55
N GLN A 187 11.31 -0.51 -17.75
CA GLN A 187 11.41 -1.96 -17.87
C GLN A 187 10.05 -2.61 -17.69
N PHE A 188 9.32 -2.25 -16.63
CA PHE A 188 7.98 -2.77 -16.38
C PHE A 188 7.02 -2.52 -17.53
N TRP A 189 6.99 -1.29 -18.04
CA TRP A 189 6.09 -0.91 -19.13
C TRP A 189 6.41 -1.67 -20.43
N ASN A 190 7.69 -1.73 -20.82
CA ASN A 190 8.10 -2.34 -22.08
C ASN A 190 8.08 -3.87 -22.03
N GLU A 191 8.53 -4.48 -20.93
CA GLU A 191 8.68 -5.92 -20.81
C GLU A 191 7.39 -6.62 -20.37
N HIS A 192 6.55 -5.95 -19.58
CA HIS A 192 5.31 -6.54 -19.08
C HIS A 192 4.09 -5.97 -19.79
N VAL A 193 3.84 -4.67 -19.66
CA VAL A 193 2.57 -4.07 -20.14
C VAL A 193 2.44 -4.17 -21.66
N LEU A 194 3.44 -3.71 -22.43
CA LEU A 194 3.38 -3.69 -23.90
C LEU A 194 3.43 -5.11 -24.50
N LYS A 195 4.18 -6.04 -23.91
CA LYS A 195 4.24 -7.44 -24.36
C LYS A 195 3.06 -8.28 -23.88
N GLY A 196 2.29 -7.78 -22.91
CA GLY A 196 1.20 -8.52 -22.29
C GLY A 196 1.65 -9.72 -21.46
N ILE A 197 2.90 -9.70 -20.96
CA ILE A 197 3.51 -10.77 -20.14
C ILE A 197 3.47 -10.32 -18.68
N ALA A 198 2.78 -11.06 -17.82
CA ALA A 198 2.68 -10.68 -16.42
C ALA A 198 4.06 -10.68 -15.73
N PRO A 199 4.33 -9.72 -14.82
CA PRO A 199 5.50 -9.79 -13.95
C PRO A 199 5.38 -10.99 -12.99
N PRO A 200 6.50 -11.46 -12.41
CA PRO A 200 6.46 -12.49 -11.38
C PRO A 200 5.57 -12.08 -10.19
N ILE A 201 4.86 -13.06 -9.62
CA ILE A 201 4.12 -12.86 -8.37
C ILE A 201 5.12 -12.76 -7.22
N ASP A 202 5.03 -11.69 -6.45
CA ASP A 202 5.87 -11.49 -5.26
C ASP A 202 5.21 -12.02 -3.98
N GLY A 203 5.95 -12.00 -2.88
CA GLY A 203 5.46 -12.41 -1.56
C GLY A 203 4.68 -11.34 -0.81
N SER A 204 4.25 -10.24 -1.46
CA SER A 204 3.55 -9.14 -0.79
C SER A 204 2.12 -9.52 -0.41
N GLN A 205 1.58 -8.87 0.64
CA GLN A 205 0.17 -9.01 0.99
C GLN A 205 -0.75 -8.58 -0.16
N ALA A 206 -0.37 -7.54 -0.92
CA ALA A 206 -1.11 -7.08 -2.09
C ALA A 206 -1.21 -8.14 -3.20
N SER A 207 -0.16 -8.95 -3.41
CA SER A 207 -0.21 -10.10 -4.31
C SER A 207 -1.15 -11.20 -3.79
N THR A 208 -1.13 -11.45 -2.48
CA THR A 208 -2.04 -12.41 -1.83
C THR A 208 -3.50 -11.99 -1.99
N ASP A 209 -3.80 -10.72 -1.71
CA ASP A 209 -5.16 -10.17 -1.83
C ASP A 209 -5.66 -10.21 -3.28
N LEU A 210 -4.79 -9.90 -4.25
CA LEU A 210 -5.12 -10.05 -5.67
C LEU A 210 -5.45 -11.50 -6.03
N MET A 211 -4.66 -12.48 -5.58
CA MET A 211 -4.95 -13.90 -5.88
C MET A 211 -6.29 -14.34 -5.28
N ASN A 212 -6.61 -13.87 -4.07
CA ASN A 212 -7.89 -14.16 -3.41
C ASN A 212 -9.07 -13.51 -4.15
N SER A 213 -8.92 -12.27 -4.65
CA SER A 213 -9.94 -11.57 -5.43
C SER A 213 -10.14 -12.18 -6.82
N LEU A 214 -9.07 -12.60 -7.49
CA LEU A 214 -9.14 -13.26 -8.81
C LEU A 214 -9.74 -14.67 -8.72
N TYR A 215 -9.50 -15.39 -7.63
CA TYR A 215 -9.93 -16.78 -7.48
C TYR A 215 -10.66 -17.05 -6.15
N PRO A 216 -11.80 -16.38 -5.88
CA PRO A 216 -12.47 -16.42 -4.58
C PRO A 216 -13.10 -17.78 -4.26
N HIS A 217 -13.48 -18.54 -5.31
CA HIS A 217 -14.11 -19.85 -5.18
C HIS A 217 -13.30 -20.93 -5.91
N SER A 218 -13.28 -22.14 -5.37
CA SER A 218 -12.79 -23.30 -6.09
C SER A 218 -13.83 -23.78 -7.09
N LYS A 219 -13.38 -24.45 -8.16
CA LYS A 219 -14.25 -25.29 -8.98
C LYS A 219 -14.29 -26.69 -8.32
N PRO A 220 -15.45 -27.16 -7.80
CA PRO A 220 -15.51 -28.45 -7.13
C PRO A 220 -15.05 -29.59 -8.05
N ALA A 221 -14.28 -30.54 -7.49
CA ALA A 221 -13.74 -31.69 -8.21
C ALA A 221 -12.87 -31.38 -9.44
N SER A 222 -12.42 -30.13 -9.63
CA SER A 222 -11.45 -29.80 -10.68
C SER A 222 -10.03 -30.09 -10.22
N GLU A 223 -9.22 -30.59 -11.13
CA GLU A 223 -7.78 -30.82 -10.92
C GLU A 223 -6.97 -30.29 -12.10
N ILE A 224 -5.69 -30.03 -11.84
CA ILE A 224 -4.69 -29.73 -12.85
C ILE A 224 -3.46 -30.58 -12.55
N GLU A 225 -2.70 -30.92 -13.58
CA GLU A 225 -1.40 -31.55 -13.43
C GLU A 225 -0.31 -30.47 -13.46
N LEU A 226 0.62 -30.52 -12.50
CA LEU A 226 1.75 -29.61 -12.46
C LEU A 226 2.88 -30.11 -13.37
N THR A 227 3.56 -29.19 -14.04
CA THR A 227 4.77 -29.50 -14.80
C THR A 227 5.95 -29.80 -13.85
N SER A 228 7.02 -30.41 -14.38
CA SER A 228 8.26 -30.63 -13.60
C SER A 228 8.85 -29.34 -13.04
N GLU A 229 8.76 -28.24 -13.78
CA GLU A 229 9.21 -26.91 -13.32
C GLU A 229 8.34 -26.42 -12.14
N GLN A 230 7.02 -26.58 -12.22
CA GLN A 230 6.10 -26.20 -11.14
C GLN A 230 6.25 -27.11 -9.91
N TRP A 231 6.68 -28.36 -10.09
CA TRP A 231 7.00 -29.26 -8.99
C TRP A 231 8.22 -28.78 -8.17
N GLU A 232 9.23 -28.21 -8.83
CA GLU A 232 10.36 -27.60 -8.11
C GLU A 232 9.91 -26.45 -7.19
N LEU A 233 8.87 -25.70 -7.55
CA LEU A 233 8.27 -24.68 -6.66
C LEU A 233 7.69 -25.30 -5.38
N ILE A 234 7.07 -26.48 -5.47
CA ILE A 234 6.54 -27.18 -4.29
C ILE A 234 7.68 -27.64 -3.37
N LYS A 235 8.79 -28.15 -3.93
CA LYS A 235 9.96 -28.52 -3.13
C LYS A 235 10.57 -27.32 -2.42
N ALA A 236 10.78 -26.22 -3.15
CA ALA A 236 11.30 -24.98 -2.58
C ALA A 236 10.37 -24.45 -1.47
N LEU A 237 9.06 -24.50 -1.67
CA LEU A 237 8.08 -24.11 -0.66
C LEU A 237 8.12 -24.99 0.59
N LYS A 238 8.29 -26.32 0.44
CA LYS A 238 8.43 -27.23 1.59
C LYS A 238 9.71 -26.92 2.38
N ALA A 239 10.84 -26.71 1.70
CA ALA A 239 12.10 -26.34 2.34
C ALA A 239 11.96 -25.00 3.12
N ALA A 240 11.38 -23.98 2.50
CA ALA A 240 11.16 -22.68 3.15
C ALA A 240 10.24 -22.80 4.39
N LYS A 241 9.23 -23.68 4.36
CA LYS A 241 8.38 -23.95 5.53
C LYS A 241 9.14 -24.63 6.67
N GLU A 242 10.05 -25.55 6.34
CA GLU A 242 10.89 -26.22 7.33
C GLU A 242 11.85 -25.21 8.00
N GLU A 243 12.49 -24.35 7.20
CA GLU A 243 13.34 -23.28 7.71
C GLU A 243 12.56 -22.33 8.65
N ALA A 244 11.35 -21.93 8.25
CA ALA A 244 10.48 -21.10 9.08
C ALA A 244 10.08 -21.80 10.39
N SER A 245 9.77 -23.10 10.34
CA SER A 245 9.46 -23.90 11.54
C SER A 245 10.65 -23.99 12.48
N SER A 246 11.85 -24.25 11.95
CA SER A 246 13.09 -24.30 12.74
C SER A 246 13.40 -22.95 13.40
N ALA A 247 13.18 -21.85 12.67
CA ALA A 247 13.32 -20.50 13.22
C ALA A 247 12.31 -20.24 14.35
N ASP A 248 11.04 -20.65 14.19
CA ASP A 248 9.99 -20.52 15.22
C ASP A 248 10.30 -21.34 16.48
N GLU A 249 10.83 -22.56 16.31
CA GLU A 249 11.32 -23.38 17.43
C GLU A 249 12.47 -22.71 18.18
N ARG A 250 13.40 -22.08 17.45
CA ARG A 250 14.51 -21.33 18.05
C ARG A 250 14.00 -20.10 18.82
N VAL A 251 13.05 -19.35 18.27
CA VAL A 251 12.40 -18.22 18.95
C VAL A 251 11.75 -18.71 20.25
N LYS A 252 10.92 -19.76 20.19
CA LYS A 252 10.27 -20.35 21.37
C LYS A 252 11.27 -20.83 22.41
N THR A 253 12.38 -21.43 21.98
CA THR A 253 13.45 -21.88 22.88
C THR A 253 14.05 -20.70 23.64
N LEU A 254 14.39 -19.61 22.94
CA LEU A 254 14.94 -18.40 23.54
C LEU A 254 13.92 -17.70 24.45
N GLU A 255 12.65 -17.59 24.04
CA GLU A 255 11.59 -17.06 24.88
C GLU A 255 11.42 -17.86 26.18
N ASN A 256 11.43 -19.19 26.10
CA ASN A 256 11.28 -20.05 27.27
C ASN A 256 12.49 -19.95 28.20
N GLN A 257 13.71 -19.82 27.66
CA GLN A 257 14.90 -19.52 28.45
C GLN A 257 14.75 -18.20 29.20
N LEU A 258 14.28 -17.14 28.54
CA LEU A 258 14.04 -15.84 29.19
C LEU A 258 12.92 -15.91 30.24
N LYS A 259 11.80 -16.59 29.94
CA LYS A 259 10.72 -16.84 30.90
C LYS A 259 11.21 -17.60 32.14
N SER A 260 12.14 -18.55 31.97
CA SER A 260 12.73 -19.29 33.10
C SER A 260 13.59 -18.43 34.03
N ILE A 261 14.14 -17.33 33.50
CA ILE A 261 14.90 -16.32 34.26
C ILE A 261 13.94 -15.32 34.93
N ILE A 262 12.90 -14.90 34.22
CA ILE A 262 11.93 -13.89 34.67
C ILE A 262 11.00 -14.45 35.75
N GLN A 263 10.53 -15.69 35.57
CA GLN A 263 9.62 -16.38 36.48
C GLN A 263 8.37 -15.54 36.77
N ASP A 264 8.07 -15.28 38.04
CA ASP A 264 6.87 -14.57 38.49
C ASP A 264 6.97 -13.04 38.33
N ASN A 265 8.12 -12.53 37.86
CA ASN A 265 8.32 -11.10 37.66
C ASN A 265 7.68 -10.64 36.35
N GLU A 266 7.13 -9.43 36.35
CA GLU A 266 6.46 -8.91 35.16
C GLU A 266 7.39 -8.21 34.17
N VAL A 267 8.57 -7.76 34.61
CA VAL A 267 9.47 -6.88 33.84
C VAL A 267 10.93 -7.25 34.08
N ALA A 268 11.71 -7.39 33.00
CA ALA A 268 13.17 -7.51 33.05
C ALA A 268 13.84 -6.21 32.62
N LEU A 269 14.84 -5.76 33.39
CA LEU A 269 15.60 -4.54 33.14
C LEU A 269 17.04 -4.87 32.70
N PHE A 270 17.61 -4.08 31.80
CA PHE A 270 19.04 -4.08 31.49
C PHE A 270 19.57 -2.65 31.61
N LYS A 271 20.59 -2.44 32.46
CA LYS A 271 21.15 -1.10 32.79
C LYS A 271 20.09 -0.08 33.27
N GLY A 272 19.04 -0.56 33.94
CA GLY A 272 17.95 0.28 34.45
C GLY A 272 16.83 0.55 33.45
N GLU A 273 16.96 0.11 32.19
CA GLU A 273 15.93 0.27 31.16
C GLU A 273 15.12 -1.03 30.98
N PRO A 274 13.79 -0.97 30.82
CA PRO A 274 12.96 -2.14 30.57
C PRO A 274 13.21 -2.70 29.17
N VAL A 275 13.60 -3.98 29.11
CA VAL A 275 13.90 -4.67 27.84
C VAL A 275 12.93 -5.79 27.51
N LEU A 276 12.20 -6.31 28.49
CA LEU A 276 11.21 -7.38 28.30
C LEU A 276 10.09 -7.27 29.33
N THR A 277 8.85 -7.51 28.91
CA THR A 277 7.69 -7.60 29.80
C THR A 277 6.93 -8.89 29.57
N TRP A 278 6.52 -9.55 30.66
CA TRP A 278 5.69 -10.76 30.65
C TRP A 278 4.64 -10.65 31.75
N LYS A 279 3.53 -9.96 31.43
CA LYS A 279 2.45 -9.66 32.36
C LYS A 279 1.31 -10.68 32.26
N SER A 280 0.62 -10.90 33.36
CA SER A 280 -0.65 -11.61 33.34
C SER A 280 -1.68 -10.82 32.51
N SER A 281 -2.52 -11.53 31.76
CA SER A 281 -3.65 -10.92 31.05
C SER A 281 -4.87 -11.86 31.11
N GLU A 282 -6.01 -11.29 31.44
CA GLU A 282 -7.28 -12.02 31.49
C GLU A 282 -8.15 -11.62 30.30
N ARG A 283 -8.74 -12.62 29.64
CA ARG A 283 -9.69 -12.38 28.55
C ARG A 283 -10.92 -13.23 28.73
N THR A 284 -12.05 -12.57 28.94
CA THR A 284 -13.36 -13.22 28.91
C THR A 284 -13.82 -13.36 27.46
N ARG A 285 -14.31 -14.53 27.08
CA ARG A 285 -14.92 -14.78 25.76
C ARG A 285 -16.23 -15.55 25.95
N LEU A 286 -17.16 -15.34 25.03
CA LEU A 286 -18.39 -16.11 24.97
C LEU A 286 -18.07 -17.56 24.62
N ASP A 287 -18.59 -18.49 25.40
CA ASP A 287 -18.49 -19.93 25.09
C ASP A 287 -19.53 -20.26 24.01
N THR A 288 -19.08 -20.19 22.75
CA THR A 288 -19.93 -20.42 21.59
C THR A 288 -20.43 -21.87 21.50
N LYS A 289 -19.70 -22.84 22.05
CA LYS A 289 -20.14 -24.24 22.09
C LYS A 289 -21.30 -24.41 23.05
N ARG A 290 -21.14 -23.87 24.26
CA ARG A 290 -22.19 -23.89 25.29
C ARG A 290 -23.41 -23.09 24.83
N LEU A 291 -23.20 -21.94 24.18
CA LEU A 291 -24.29 -21.15 23.60
C LEU A 291 -25.05 -21.93 22.53
N LYS A 292 -24.35 -22.53 21.56
CA LYS A 292 -24.96 -23.35 20.51
C LYS A 292 -25.76 -24.53 21.09
N HIS A 293 -25.30 -25.11 22.20
CA HIS A 293 -25.97 -26.22 22.85
C HIS A 293 -27.25 -25.81 23.61
N HIS A 294 -27.21 -24.71 24.36
CA HIS A 294 -28.34 -24.30 25.22
C HIS A 294 -29.31 -23.31 24.56
N LEU A 295 -28.83 -22.51 23.61
CA LEU A 295 -29.57 -21.42 22.95
C LEU A 295 -29.30 -21.46 21.43
N PRO A 296 -29.72 -22.53 20.71
CA PRO A 296 -29.42 -22.72 19.30
C PRO A 296 -30.03 -21.64 18.41
N ASP A 297 -31.27 -21.20 18.71
CA ASP A 297 -31.97 -20.18 17.92
C ASP A 297 -31.19 -18.85 17.91
N ILE A 298 -30.71 -18.44 19.09
CA ILE A 298 -29.86 -17.24 19.24
C ILE A 298 -28.52 -17.45 18.53
N TYR A 299 -27.91 -18.63 18.66
CA TYR A 299 -26.65 -18.90 17.97
C TYR A 299 -26.80 -18.77 16.44
N GLU A 300 -27.87 -19.31 15.87
CA GLU A 300 -28.13 -19.23 14.43
C GLU A 300 -28.45 -17.81 13.97
N GLU A 301 -29.25 -17.05 14.72
CA GLU A 301 -29.58 -15.65 14.41
C GLU A 301 -28.33 -14.77 14.24
N TYR A 302 -27.29 -15.02 15.04
CA TYR A 302 -26.05 -14.22 15.04
C TYR A 302 -24.88 -14.90 14.31
N THR A 303 -25.08 -16.04 13.64
CA THR A 303 -24.02 -16.70 12.89
C THR A 303 -23.92 -16.16 11.46
N VAL A 304 -22.74 -15.65 11.11
CA VAL A 304 -22.42 -15.25 9.72
C VAL A 304 -21.47 -16.28 9.11
N THR A 305 -21.80 -16.79 7.93
CA THR A 305 -20.91 -17.68 7.18
C THR A 305 -20.01 -16.85 6.26
N THR A 306 -18.70 -16.98 6.43
CA THR A 306 -17.71 -16.45 5.49
C THR A 306 -16.97 -17.60 4.81
N SER A 307 -16.80 -17.53 3.50
CA SER A 307 -16.07 -18.53 2.72
C SER A 307 -14.67 -18.04 2.39
N SER A 308 -13.65 -18.87 2.59
CA SER A 308 -12.27 -18.61 2.16
C SER A 308 -11.64 -19.85 1.57
N ARG A 309 -10.64 -19.67 0.70
CA ARG A 309 -9.87 -20.78 0.13
C ARG A 309 -8.62 -21.01 0.96
N ARG A 310 -8.50 -22.21 1.53
CA ARG A 310 -7.33 -22.60 2.30
C ARG A 310 -6.24 -23.14 1.38
N PHE A 311 -5.05 -22.55 1.44
CA PHE A 311 -3.87 -23.04 0.75
C PHE A 311 -3.15 -24.07 1.63
N LEU A 312 -3.08 -25.32 1.17
CA LEU A 312 -2.44 -26.43 1.88
C LEU A 312 -1.53 -27.19 0.92
N VAL A 313 -0.32 -27.48 1.40
CA VAL A 313 0.62 -28.38 0.71
C VAL A 313 0.51 -29.73 1.41
N LYS A 314 0.28 -30.79 0.64
CA LYS A 314 0.28 -32.17 1.14
C LYS A 314 1.69 -32.75 1.13
#